data_AF-A0A364VE50-F1
#
_entry.id   AF-A0A364VE50-F1
#
_cell.length_a   1.000
_cell.length_b   1.000
_cell.length_c   1.000
_cell.angle_alpha   90.00
_cell.angle_beta   90.00
_cell.angle_gamma   90.00
#
_symmetry.space_group_name_H-M   'P 1'
#
loop_
_entity.id
_entity.type
_entity.pdbx_description
1 polymer ?
#
loop_
_entity_poly.entity_id
_entity_poly.type
_entity_poly.pdbx_seq_one_letter_code
_entity_poly.pdbx_strand_id
1 'polypeptide(L)' 'MKSQGGQDTIPNGLFCCRHCHLVGIHKDPKRAYENGWLVHGWDNPDQQPVLRRGRWVLLDEIGGFTAYNKENYDNEN' A
#
# COMPACT_ATOMS: atom_id res chain seq x y z
N MET A 1 10.76 -3.00 5.93
CA MET A 1 9.53 -3.18 6.72
C MET A 1 9.79 -4.21 7.80
N LYS A 2 10.18 -3.80 9.00
CA LYS A 2 10.26 -4.69 10.19
C LYS A 2 9.88 -3.94 11.46
N SER A 3 9.90 -2.61 11.42
CA SER A 3 9.69 -1.71 12.54
C SER A 3 8.23 -1.52 12.95
N GLN A 4 7.26 -2.09 12.23
CA GLN A 4 5.81 -1.91 12.48
C GLN A 4 5.07 -3.23 12.80
N GLY A 5 5.79 -4.32 13.04
CA GLY A 5 5.19 -5.59 13.48
C GLY A 5 4.51 -6.44 12.40
N GLY A 6 4.42 -5.97 11.14
CA GLY A 6 3.90 -6.77 10.02
C GLY A 6 4.89 -7.81 9.48
N GLN A 7 4.38 -8.86 8.84
CA GLN A 7 5.18 -9.91 8.21
C GLN A 7 5.65 -9.53 6.80
N ASP A 8 6.84 -9.97 6.39
CA ASP A 8 7.37 -9.79 5.02
C ASP A 8 6.67 -10.75 4.03
N THR A 9 5.36 -10.60 3.83
CA THR A 9 4.59 -11.34 2.82
C THR A 9 4.65 -10.64 1.46
N ILE A 10 4.33 -11.37 0.39
CA ILE A 10 4.34 -10.84 -0.98
C ILE A 10 3.44 -9.59 -1.13
N PRO A 11 2.18 -9.57 -0.65
CA PRO A 11 1.33 -8.37 -0.77
C PRO A 11 1.76 -7.24 0.16
N ASN A 12 2.65 -7.49 1.12
CA ASN A 12 3.27 -6.45 1.92
C ASN A 12 4.50 -5.83 1.22
N GLY A 13 4.99 -6.43 0.13
CA GLY A 13 6.13 -5.92 -0.62
C GLY A 13 5.74 -4.91 -1.69
N LEU A 14 6.15 -3.65 -1.54
CA LEU A 14 5.96 -2.61 -2.57
C LEU A 14 7.29 -2.22 -3.23
N PHE A 15 7.43 -2.49 -4.53
CA PHE A 15 8.54 -1.97 -5.31
C PHE A 15 8.38 -0.45 -5.50
N CYS A 16 9.31 0.33 -4.94
CA CYS A 16 9.35 1.77 -5.05
C CYS A 16 10.71 2.26 -5.53
N CYS A 17 10.74 3.33 -6.32
CA CYS A 17 12.00 3.98 -6.68
C CYS A 17 12.54 4.76 -5.48
N ARG A 18 13.84 5.08 -5.51
CA ARG A 18 14.51 5.82 -4.42
C ARG A 18 13.80 7.13 -4.07
N HIS A 19 13.28 7.86 -5.05
CA HIS A 19 12.55 9.09 -4.80
C HIS A 19 11.24 8.83 -4.04
N CYS A 20 10.43 7.87 -4.46
CA CYS A 20 9.19 7.52 -3.77
C CYS A 20 9.45 6.97 -2.36
N HIS A 21 10.49 6.15 -2.19
CA HIS A 21 10.89 5.64 -0.88
C HIS A 21 11.27 6.77 0.08
N LEU A 22 12.10 7.72 -0.36
CA LEU A 22 12.59 8.80 0.50
C LEU A 22 11.58 9.93 0.71
N VAL A 23 10.89 10.35 -0.34
CA VAL A 23 10.00 11.51 -0.31
C VAL A 23 8.56 11.12 0.00
N GLY A 24 8.09 10.00 -0.56
CA GLY A 24 6.72 9.53 -0.35
C GLY A 24 6.53 8.84 0.99
N ILE A 25 7.42 7.89 1.34
CA ILE A 25 7.24 7.04 2.52
C ILE A 25 7.88 7.65 3.78
N HIS A 26 9.15 8.08 3.70
CA HIS A 26 9.87 8.54 4.89
C HIS A 26 9.54 9.97 5.34
N LYS A 27 9.29 10.90 4.41
CA LYS A 27 9.04 12.31 4.76
C LYS A 27 7.61 12.59 5.20
N ASP A 28 6.64 11.80 4.74
CA ASP A 28 5.23 11.99 5.04
C ASP A 28 4.52 10.64 5.26
N PRO A 29 4.71 10.02 6.45
CA PRO A 29 4.10 8.73 6.75
C PRO A 29 2.58 8.78 6.70
N LYS A 30 1.94 9.91 7.05
CA LYS A 30 0.49 10.07 6.97
C LYS A 30 0.01 9.85 5.54
N ARG A 31 0.60 10.58 4.59
CA ARG A 31 0.33 10.39 3.16
C ARG A 31 0.66 8.97 2.69
N ALA A 32 1.70 8.35 3.25
CA ALA A 32 2.05 6.98 2.90
C ALA A 32 0.97 5.97 3.31
N TYR A 33 0.37 6.11 4.50
CA TYR A 33 -0.78 5.31 4.92
C TYR A 33 -2.03 5.60 4.06
N GLU A 34 -2.33 6.87 3.80
CA GLU A 34 -3.48 7.26 2.94
C GLU A 34 -3.39 6.67 1.53
N ASN A 35 -2.17 6.50 1.00
CA ASN A 35 -1.92 5.93 -0.33
C ASN A 35 -1.66 4.41 -0.32
N GLY A 36 -1.80 3.74 0.84
CA GLY A 36 -1.52 2.31 0.99
C GLY A 36 -0.05 1.93 0.77
N TRP A 37 0.88 2.88 0.82
CA TRP A 37 2.32 2.58 0.74
C TRP A 37 2.88 2.08 2.07
N LEU A 38 2.16 2.32 3.15
CA LEU A 38 2.35 1.72 4.46
C LEU A 38 1.00 1.16 4.92
N VAL A 39 1.07 0.07 5.66
CA VAL A 39 -0.07 -0.56 6.35
C VAL A 39 0.32 -0.79 7.80
N HIS A 40 -0.66 -0.82 8.70
CA HIS A 40 -0.40 -1.14 10.10
C HIS A 40 -0.16 -2.65 10.28
N GLY A 41 0.49 -3.02 11.38
CA GLY A 41 0.79 -4.43 11.66
C GLY A 41 -0.46 -5.31 11.90
N TRP A 42 -1.63 -4.70 12.07
CA TRP A 42 -2.92 -5.39 12.24
C TRP A 42 -3.79 -5.34 10.98
N ASP A 43 -3.34 -4.67 9.91
CA ASP A 43 -4.05 -4.67 8.64
C ASP A 43 -3.69 -5.92 7.83
N ASN A 44 -4.62 -6.35 6.97
CA ASN A 44 -4.38 -7.40 5.98
C ASN A 44 -3.86 -6.77 4.69
N PRO A 45 -2.57 -6.92 4.33
CA PRO A 45 -1.97 -6.18 3.20
C PRO A 45 -2.61 -6.48 1.84
N ASP A 46 -3.13 -7.70 1.66
CA ASP A 46 -3.85 -8.15 0.46
C ASP A 46 -5.22 -7.48 0.27
N GLN A 47 -5.76 -6.88 1.34
CA GLN A 47 -7.02 -6.12 1.32
C GLN A 47 -6.81 -4.60 1.30
N GLN A 48 -5.56 -4.13 1.37
CA GLN A 48 -5.26 -2.70 1.40
C GLN A 48 -4.94 -2.18 0.00
N PRO A 49 -5.73 -1.22 -0.53
CA PRO A 49 -5.47 -0.66 -1.85
C PRO A 49 -4.24 0.24 -1.83
N VAL A 50 -3.38 0.07 -2.83
CA VAL A 50 -2.13 0.81 -3.00
C VAL A 50 -2.23 1.74 -4.20
N LEU A 51 -1.85 3.00 -4.03
CA LEU A 51 -1.74 3.94 -5.14
C LEU A 51 -0.43 3.70 -5.91
N ARG A 52 -0.51 3.04 -7.06
CA ARG A 52 0.63 2.71 -7.92
C ARG A 52 0.58 3.46 -9.24
N ARG A 53 1.56 4.33 -9.48
CA ARG A 53 1.67 5.15 -10.72
C ARG A 53 0.35 5.90 -11.05
N GLY A 54 -0.30 6.44 -10.02
CA GLY A 54 -1.56 7.19 -10.15
C GLY A 54 -2.82 6.34 -10.31
N ARG A 55 -2.73 5.01 -10.15
CA ARG A 55 -3.89 4.10 -10.19
C ARG A 55 -3.96 3.28 -8.92
N TRP A 56 -5.17 3.12 -8.39
CA TRP A 56 -5.42 2.26 -7.24
C TRP A 56 -5.43 0.80 -7.66
N VAL A 57 -4.72 -0.03 -6.91
CA VAL A 57 -4.61 -1.47 -7.14
C VAL A 57 -4.59 -2.25 -5.83
N LEU A 58 -5.00 -3.52 -5.86
CA LEU A 58 -4.71 -4.47 -4.79
C LEU A 58 -3.50 -5.32 -5.18
N LEU A 59 -2.62 -5.59 -4.23
CA LEU A 59 -1.50 -6.50 -4.41
C LEU A 59 -1.94 -7.92 -4.06
N ASP A 60 -1.52 -8.90 -4.86
CA ASP A 60 -1.87 -10.30 -4.62
C ASP A 60 -0.67 -11.10 -4.07
N GLU A 61 -0.95 -12.33 -3.63
CA GLU A 61 0.04 -13.26 -3.06
C GLU A 61 1.04 -13.83 -4.09
N ILE A 62 0.90 -13.52 -5.37
CA ILE A 62 1.84 -13.96 -6.43
C ILE A 62 2.69 -12.81 -6.98
N GLY A 63 2.57 -11.61 -6.40
CA GLY A 63 3.32 -10.40 -6.79
C GLY A 63 2.73 -9.66 -7.98
N GLY A 64 1.51 -10.04 -8.37
CA GLY A 64 0.67 -9.33 -9.32
C GLY A 64 -0.13 -8.20 -8.66
N PHE A 65 -1.03 -7.63 -9.45
CA PHE A 65 -1.95 -6.60 -8.98
C PHE A 65 -3.23 -6.57 -9.81
N THR A 66 -4.34 -6.24 -9.17
CA THR A 66 -5.64 -6.04 -9.82
C THR A 66 -6.09 -4.59 -9.66
N ALA A 67 -6.84 -4.07 -10.64
CA ALA A 67 -7.35 -2.71 -10.56
C ALA A 67 -8.37 -2.60 -9.42
N TYR A 68 -8.24 -1.56 -8.60
CA TYR A 68 -9.16 -1.27 -7.51
C TYR A 68 -9.87 0.06 -7.79
N ASN A 69 -11.20 0.07 -7.73
CA ASN A 69 -11.96 1.30 -7.86
C ASN A 69 -12.28 1.88 -6.48
N LYS A 70 -11.48 2.86 -6.05
CA LYS A 70 -11.63 3.50 -4.74
C LYS A 70 -12.93 4.29 -4.59
N GLU A 71 -13.46 4.84 -5.69
CA GLU A 71 -14.68 5.64 -5.68
C GLU A 71 -15.90 4.81 -5.24
N ASN A 72 -15.91 3.50 -5.45
CA ASN A 72 -17.04 2.66 -5.04
C ASN A 72 -17.03 2.34 -3.54
N TYR A 73 -15.87 2.37 -2.87
CA TYR A 73 -15.74 1.97 -1.46
C TYR A 73 -15.98 3.13 -0.49
N ASP A 74 -15.55 4.34 -0.87
CA ASP A 74 -15.72 5.54 -0.03
C ASP A 74 -17.18 6.06 -0.03
N ASN A 75 -18.07 5.52 -0.88
CA ASN A 75 -19.50 5.87 -0.98
C ASN A 75 -20.43 4.96 -0.15
N GLU A 76 -19.91 3.90 0.48
CA GLU A 76 -20.68 2.95 1.32
C GLU A 76 -20.37 3.08 2.83
N ASN A 77 -19.62 4.12 3.25
CA ASN A 77 -19.30 4.41 4.66
C ASN A 77 -19.77 5.79 5.11
#